data_AF-A0A540X5A5-F1
#
_entry.id   AF-A0A540X5A5-F1
#
_cell.length_a   1.000
_cell.length_b   1.000
_cell.length_c   1.000
_cell.angle_alpha   90.00
_cell.angle_beta   90.00
_cell.angle_gamma   90.00
#
_symmetry.space_group_name_H-M   'P 1'
#
loop_
_entity.id
_entity.type
_entity.pdbx_description
1 polymer ?
#
loop_
_entity_poly.entity_id
_entity_poly.type
_entity_poly.pdbx_seq_one_letter_code
_entity_poly.pdbx_strand_id
1 'polypeptide(L)'
;MRHAGLFKELTPELLDAPSLAEAKEGLPVEDRARAAAYLRQASVLSASSGCDDDWFTGEKNVALRYSRTDGAWIWTDVLAHYVEKHGVALPQDLLEHMRAQDWHCPVLTQQQLIEVSEELFKELKKSKKLRRRS
;
A
#
# COMPACT_ATOMS: atom_id res chain seq x y z
N MET A 1 -6.52 8.64 7.45
CA MET A 1 -6.22 7.22 7.14
C MET A 1 -4.75 6.85 7.33
N ARG A 2 -4.42 5.55 7.41
CA ARG A 2 -3.04 5.04 7.49
C ARG A 2 -2.57 4.54 6.11
N HIS A 3 -1.26 4.60 5.87
CA HIS A 3 -0.67 4.20 4.59
C HIS A 3 0.42 3.13 4.77
N ALA A 4 0.51 2.21 3.81
CA ALA A 4 1.56 1.20 3.72
C ALA A 4 2.17 1.16 2.32
N GLY A 5 3.41 0.65 2.21
CA GLY A 5 4.11 0.53 0.93
C GLY A 5 4.63 1.84 0.35
N LEU A 6 4.66 2.92 1.14
CA LEU A 6 5.28 4.19 0.77
C LEU A 6 6.77 4.11 1.10
N PHE A 7 7.56 3.62 0.14
CA PHE A 7 9.02 3.54 0.27
C PHE A 7 9.69 4.67 -0.49
N LYS A 8 10.81 5.20 0.01
CA LYS A 8 11.53 6.31 -0.63
C LYS A 8 11.96 6.01 -2.08
N GLU A 9 12.22 4.74 -2.40
CA GLU A 9 12.57 4.27 -3.75
C GLU A 9 11.39 4.34 -4.74
N LEU A 10 10.16 4.21 -4.24
CA LEU A 10 8.93 4.23 -5.04
C LEU A 10 8.23 5.59 -5.03
N THR A 11 8.44 6.37 -3.97
CA THR A 11 7.86 7.69 -3.75
C THR A 11 8.94 8.66 -3.27
N PRO A 12 9.86 9.09 -4.15
CA PRO A 12 10.97 9.97 -3.78
C PRO A 12 10.54 11.34 -3.24
N GLU A 13 9.30 11.76 -3.50
CA GLU A 13 8.69 12.98 -2.98
C GLU A 13 8.31 12.92 -1.48
N LEU A 14 8.36 11.73 -0.87
CA LEU A 14 8.10 11.55 0.56
C LEU A 14 9.41 11.52 1.34
N LEU A 15 9.77 12.68 1.89
CA LEU A 15 10.87 12.79 2.85
C LEU A 15 10.58 11.90 4.07
N ASP A 16 11.61 11.21 4.55
CA ASP A 16 11.57 10.27 5.69
C ASP A 16 10.77 8.97 5.48
N ALA A 17 10.46 8.61 4.24
CA ALA A 17 9.86 7.30 3.94
C ALA A 17 10.84 6.15 4.25
N PRO A 18 10.35 5.00 4.73
CA PRO A 18 11.18 3.81 4.94
C PRO A 18 11.86 3.36 3.65
N SER A 19 12.99 2.69 3.79
CA SER A 19 13.74 2.10 2.68
C SER A 19 13.14 0.76 2.25
N LEU A 20 12.79 0.63 0.97
CA LEU A 20 12.37 -0.66 0.39
C LEU A 20 13.48 -1.70 0.54
N ALA A 21 14.73 -1.28 0.34
CA ALA A 21 15.90 -2.15 0.44
C ALA A 21 16.11 -2.69 1.86
N GLU A 22 15.87 -1.87 2.90
CA GLU A 22 16.00 -2.30 4.30
C GLU A 22 14.83 -3.19 4.74
N ALA A 23 13.66 -3.02 4.13
CA ALA A 23 12.49 -3.84 4.42
C ALA A 23 12.57 -5.24 3.79
N LYS A 24 13.51 -5.50 2.88
CA LYS A 24 13.65 -6.77 2.16
C LYS A 24 13.85 -7.95 3.13
N GLU A 25 13.19 -9.07 2.84
CA GLU A 25 13.20 -10.29 3.67
C GLU A 25 12.76 -10.08 5.14
N GLY A 26 12.14 -8.94 5.48
CA GLY A 26 11.72 -8.64 6.84
C GLY A 26 10.40 -9.30 7.27
N LEU A 27 9.66 -9.92 6.35
CA LEU A 27 8.44 -10.66 6.64
C LEU A 27 8.70 -12.18 6.73
N PRO A 28 8.22 -12.87 7.79
CA PRO A 28 8.29 -14.33 7.90
C PRO A 28 7.65 -15.04 6.71
N VAL A 29 8.27 -16.13 6.24
CA VAL A 29 7.87 -16.84 5.02
C VAL A 29 6.42 -17.34 5.09
N GLU A 30 5.97 -17.78 6.26
CA GLU A 30 4.61 -18.26 6.51
C GLU A 30 3.54 -17.17 6.33
N ASP A 31 3.90 -15.89 6.47
CA ASP A 31 2.97 -14.77 6.39
C ASP A 31 2.94 -14.14 5.00
N ARG A 32 4.00 -14.31 4.18
CA ARG A 32 4.14 -13.68 2.85
C ARG A 32 2.96 -13.94 1.93
N ALA A 33 2.60 -15.22 1.74
CA ALA A 33 1.53 -15.60 0.82
C ALA A 33 0.16 -15.07 1.28
N ARG A 34 -0.12 -15.12 2.59
CA ARG A 34 -1.39 -14.64 3.18
C ARG A 34 -1.49 -13.12 3.12
N ALA A 35 -0.43 -12.42 3.49
CA ALA A 35 -0.36 -10.97 3.41
C ALA A 35 -0.50 -10.47 1.95
N ALA A 36 0.22 -11.09 1.00
CA ALA A 36 0.12 -10.72 -0.41
C ALA A 36 -1.29 -10.98 -0.99
N ALA A 37 -1.94 -12.09 -0.59
CA ALA A 37 -3.31 -12.36 -0.96
C ALA A 37 -4.28 -11.31 -0.41
N TYR A 38 -4.17 -10.95 0.88
CA TYR A 38 -4.97 -9.89 1.51
C TYR A 38 -4.82 -8.56 0.74
N LEU A 39 -3.57 -8.16 0.47
CA LEU A 39 -3.26 -6.90 -0.23
C LEU A 39 -3.86 -6.85 -1.64
N ARG A 40 -3.85 -7.97 -2.38
CA ARG A 40 -4.40 -8.06 -3.74
C ARG A 40 -5.92 -8.14 -3.80
N GLN A 41 -6.56 -8.71 -2.78
CA GLN A 41 -8.02 -8.85 -2.74
C GLN A 41 -8.72 -7.57 -2.31
N ALA A 42 -8.00 -6.64 -1.69
CA ALA A 42 -8.54 -5.36 -1.26
C ALA A 42 -9.16 -4.55 -2.39
N SER A 43 -10.18 -3.78 -2.04
CA SER A 43 -10.92 -2.96 -2.99
C SER A 43 -10.02 -1.89 -3.62
N VAL A 44 -10.16 -1.70 -4.93
CA VAL A 44 -9.46 -0.65 -5.66
C VAL A 44 -10.07 0.70 -5.30
N LEU A 45 -9.27 1.58 -4.71
CA LEU A 45 -9.67 2.93 -4.34
C LEU A 45 -9.45 3.92 -5.49
N SER A 46 -8.34 3.77 -6.22
CA SER A 46 -8.06 4.55 -7.42
C SER A 46 -7.25 3.75 -8.42
N ALA A 47 -7.49 4.02 -9.69
CA ALA A 47 -6.74 3.45 -10.79
C ALA A 47 -6.12 4.58 -11.62
N SER A 48 -4.83 4.49 -11.89
CA SER A 48 -4.12 5.37 -12.82
C SER A 48 -3.63 4.57 -14.02
N SER A 49 -3.35 5.25 -15.13
CA SER A 49 -2.70 4.61 -16.27
C SER A 49 -1.25 4.23 -15.92
N GLY A 50 -0.81 3.11 -16.49
CA GLY A 50 0.55 2.60 -16.34
C GLY A 50 0.67 1.44 -15.36
N CYS A 51 1.89 0.92 -15.30
CA CYS A 51 2.29 -0.18 -14.44
C CYS A 51 3.53 0.24 -13.66
N ASP A 52 3.80 -0.47 -12.57
CA ASP A 52 5.02 -0.33 -11.80
C ASP A 52 5.99 -1.46 -12.14
N ASP A 53 7.28 -1.13 -12.11
CA ASP A 53 8.38 -2.07 -12.34
C ASP A 53 8.91 -2.57 -10.99
N ASP A 54 9.53 -3.74 -10.99
CA ASP A 54 10.25 -4.26 -9.83
C ASP A 54 11.57 -3.51 -9.66
N TRP A 55 11.69 -2.73 -8.58
CA TRP A 55 12.87 -1.94 -8.28
C TRP A 55 14.10 -2.82 -7.97
N PHE A 56 13.91 -4.02 -7.40
CA PHE A 56 15.02 -4.92 -7.08
C PHE A 56 15.59 -5.62 -8.32
N THR A 57 14.72 -6.04 -9.25
CA THR A 57 15.14 -6.88 -10.39
C THR A 57 15.12 -6.15 -11.74
N GLY A 58 14.48 -5.00 -11.82
CA GLY A 58 14.22 -4.29 -13.08
C GLY A 58 13.13 -4.94 -13.95
N GLU A 59 12.42 -5.95 -13.45
CA GLU A 59 11.31 -6.61 -14.15
C GLU A 59 10.20 -5.60 -14.45
N LYS A 60 9.67 -5.64 -15.67
CA LYS A 60 8.72 -4.64 -16.15
C LYS A 60 7.27 -5.03 -15.90
N ASN A 61 6.45 -4.04 -15.56
CA ASN A 61 4.99 -4.17 -15.45
C ASN A 61 4.52 -5.24 -14.46
N VAL A 62 5.11 -5.28 -13.26
CA VAL A 62 4.79 -6.30 -12.25
C VAL A 62 3.48 -6.04 -11.50
N ALA A 63 2.98 -4.79 -11.53
CA ALA A 63 1.71 -4.41 -10.94
C ALA A 63 1.08 -3.24 -11.69
N LEU A 64 -0.25 -3.11 -11.62
CA LEU A 64 -0.94 -1.95 -12.18
C LEU A 64 -0.80 -0.78 -11.22
N ARG A 65 -0.81 0.47 -11.72
CA ARG A 65 -0.69 1.65 -10.84
C ARG A 65 -2.01 1.99 -10.15
N TYR A 66 -2.45 1.07 -9.29
CA TYR A 66 -3.67 1.17 -8.51
C TYR A 66 -3.35 1.43 -7.04
N SER A 67 -4.24 2.16 -6.37
CA SER A 67 -4.27 2.16 -4.91
C SER A 67 -5.41 1.27 -4.43
N ARG A 68 -5.17 0.53 -3.36
CA ARG A 68 -6.11 -0.38 -2.73
C ARG A 68 -6.33 -0.04 -1.27
N THR A 69 -7.45 -0.50 -0.74
CA THR A 69 -7.84 -0.24 0.64
C THR A 69 -8.75 -1.34 1.20
N ASP A 70 -8.61 -1.59 2.50
CA ASP A 70 -9.55 -2.35 3.33
C ASP A 70 -10.49 -1.44 4.16
N GLY A 71 -10.41 -0.12 3.94
CA GLY A 71 -11.18 0.90 4.64
C GLY A 71 -10.46 1.54 5.83
N ALA A 72 -9.39 0.92 6.35
CA ALA A 72 -8.55 1.49 7.41
C ALA A 72 -7.16 1.92 6.88
N TRP A 73 -6.64 1.14 5.93
CA TRP A 73 -5.33 1.30 5.33
C TRP A 73 -5.42 1.53 3.83
N ILE A 74 -4.46 2.27 3.28
CA ILE A 74 -4.27 2.47 1.84
C ILE A 74 -2.86 2.04 1.45
N TRP A 75 -2.73 1.32 0.34
CA TRP A 75 -1.44 0.92 -0.23
C TRP A 75 -1.47 0.92 -1.75
N THR A 76 -0.29 0.89 -2.36
CA THR A 76 -0.13 0.69 -3.80
C THR A 76 -0.22 -0.80 -4.14
N ASP A 77 -0.77 -1.12 -5.31
CA ASP A 77 -0.94 -2.52 -5.79
C ASP A 77 0.40 -3.28 -5.81
N VAL A 78 1.49 -2.59 -6.18
CA VAL A 78 2.85 -3.16 -6.24
C VAL A 78 3.36 -3.67 -4.89
N LEU A 79 2.81 -3.21 -3.77
CA LEU A 79 3.20 -3.69 -2.44
C LEU A 79 3.01 -5.20 -2.30
N ALA A 80 1.94 -5.76 -2.87
CA ALA A 80 1.68 -7.19 -2.80
C ALA A 80 2.76 -8.01 -3.52
N HIS A 81 3.26 -7.51 -4.66
CA HIS A 81 4.37 -8.12 -5.39
C HIS A 81 5.64 -8.14 -4.53
N TYR A 82 5.97 -7.03 -3.88
CA TYR A 82 7.14 -6.95 -3.00
C TYR A 82 7.05 -7.85 -1.76
N VAL A 83 5.87 -7.96 -1.17
CA VAL A 83 5.62 -8.85 -0.03
C VAL A 83 5.80 -10.32 -0.43
N GLU A 84 5.21 -10.73 -1.55
CA GLU A 84 5.25 -12.11 -2.02
C GLU A 84 6.66 -12.51 -2.48
N LYS A 85 7.26 -11.70 -3.36
CA LYS A 85 8.49 -12.05 -4.06
C LYS A 85 9.75 -11.76 -3.25
N HIS A 86 9.75 -10.68 -2.48
CA HIS A 86 10.94 -10.18 -1.78
C HIS A 86 10.79 -10.17 -0.25
N GLY A 87 9.66 -10.67 0.28
CA GLY A 87 9.42 -10.73 1.72
C GLY A 87 9.46 -9.36 2.39
N VAL A 88 9.08 -8.30 1.67
CA VAL A 88 9.17 -6.94 2.18
C VAL A 88 8.32 -6.78 3.44
N ALA A 89 8.93 -6.22 4.49
CA ALA A 89 8.27 -5.97 5.76
C ALA A 89 7.08 -5.03 5.61
N LEU A 90 6.00 -5.37 6.31
CA LEU A 90 4.83 -4.51 6.47
C LEU A 90 4.88 -3.82 7.84
N PRO A 91 4.23 -2.64 8.00
CA PRO A 91 4.03 -2.04 9.31
C PRO A 91 3.42 -3.05 10.28
N GLN A 92 3.93 -3.11 11.51
CA GLN A 92 3.46 -4.08 12.52
C GLN A 92 1.95 -3.95 12.75
N ASP A 93 1.44 -2.73 12.89
CA ASP A 93 0.01 -2.45 13.04
C ASP A 93 -0.85 -2.97 11.87
N LEU A 94 -0.30 -2.99 10.65
CA LEU A 94 -1.01 -3.54 9.49
C LEU A 94 -1.04 -5.07 9.55
N LEU A 95 0.07 -5.71 9.94
CA LEU A 95 0.11 -7.17 10.12
C LEU A 95 -0.84 -7.63 11.23
N GLU A 96 -0.89 -6.90 12.35
CA GLU A 96 -1.84 -7.15 13.44
C GLU A 96 -3.27 -6.96 12.97
N HIS A 97 -3.55 -5.91 12.18
CA HIS A 97 -4.85 -5.68 11.55
C HIS A 97 -5.27 -6.85 10.64
N MET A 98 -4.37 -7.29 9.74
CA MET A 98 -4.62 -8.42 8.84
C MET A 98 -4.89 -9.72 9.62
N ARG A 99 -4.11 -10.00 10.67
CA ARG A 99 -4.30 -11.18 11.53
C ARG A 99 -5.62 -11.15 12.27
N ALA A 100 -6.04 -9.98 12.76
CA ALA A 100 -7.33 -9.80 13.43
C ALA A 100 -8.53 -10.03 12.48
N GLN A 101 -8.33 -9.89 11.18
CA GLN A 101 -9.31 -10.20 10.13
C GLN A 101 -9.17 -11.64 9.59
N ASP A 102 -8.41 -12.50 10.27
CA ASP A 102 -8.07 -13.85 9.80
C ASP A 102 -7.51 -13.88 8.36
N TRP A 103 -6.78 -12.82 7.96
CA TRP A 103 -6.26 -12.62 6.62
C TRP A 103 -7.33 -12.52 5.52
N HIS A 104 -8.57 -12.23 5.87
CA HIS A 104 -9.66 -11.95 4.93
C HIS A 104 -9.85 -10.44 4.78
N CYS A 105 -9.52 -9.91 3.61
CA CYS A 105 -9.76 -8.49 3.35
C CYS A 105 -11.27 -8.23 3.23
N PRO A 106 -11.82 -7.22 3.95
CA PRO A 106 -13.22 -6.86 3.80
C PRO A 106 -13.53 -6.36 2.38
N VAL A 107 -14.70 -6.75 1.88
CA VAL A 107 -15.24 -6.21 0.62
C VAL A 107 -16.00 -4.93 0.95
N LEU A 108 -15.50 -3.79 0.48
CA LEU A 108 -16.15 -2.51 0.71
C LEU A 108 -17.29 -2.27 -0.27
N THR A 109 -18.37 -1.69 0.23
CA THR A 109 -19.46 -1.16 -0.59
C THR A 109 -19.00 0.08 -1.36
N GLN A 110 -19.71 0.43 -2.44
CA GLN A 110 -19.46 1.67 -3.18
C GLN A 110 -19.55 2.91 -2.27
N GLN A 111 -20.48 2.93 -1.32
CA GLN A 111 -20.63 4.04 -0.38
C GLN A 111 -19.41 4.18 0.54
N GLN A 112 -18.91 3.06 1.09
CA GLN A 112 -17.69 3.07 1.90
C GLN A 112 -16.47 3.52 1.09
N LEU A 113 -16.35 3.09 -0.17
CA LEU A 113 -15.27 3.55 -1.05
C LEU A 113 -15.33 5.06 -1.33
N ILE A 114 -16.54 5.60 -1.51
CA ILE A 114 -16.73 7.06 -1.66
C ILE A 114 -16.27 7.78 -0.39
N GLU A 115 -16.68 7.33 0.79
CA GLU A 115 -16.30 7.94 2.07
C GLU A 115 -14.79 7.93 2.29
N VAL A 116 -14.14 6.79 2.05
CA VAL A 116 -12.68 6.63 2.08
C VAL A 116 -12.03 7.60 1.10
N SER A 117 -12.53 7.69 -0.14
CA SER A 117 -11.98 8.60 -1.15
C SER A 117 -12.09 10.07 -0.73
N GLU A 118 -13.21 10.48 -0.14
CA GLU A 118 -13.42 11.84 0.35
C GLU A 118 -12.49 12.20 1.49
N GLU A 119 -12.27 11.27 2.43
CA GLU A 119 -11.32 11.45 3.53
C GLU A 119 -9.89 11.64 2.97
N LEU A 120 -9.47 10.80 2.03
CA LEU A 120 -8.16 10.94 1.37
C LEU A 120 -8.01 12.32 0.70
N PHE A 121 -9.02 12.77 -0.05
CA PHE A 121 -8.98 14.08 -0.70
C PHE A 121 -8.89 15.23 0.31
N LYS A 122 -9.58 15.13 1.46
CA LYS A 122 -9.49 16.12 2.55
C LYS A 122 -8.07 16.18 3.11
N GLU A 123 -7.41 15.04 3.33
CA GLU A 123 -6.02 14.96 3.80
C GLU A 123 -5.04 15.58 2.80
N LEU A 124 -5.15 15.23 1.52
CA LEU A 124 -4.31 15.78 0.46
C LEU A 124 -4.45 17.30 0.32
N LYS A 125 -5.67 17.84 0.45
CA LYS A 125 -5.91 19.30 0.44
C LYS A 125 -5.24 19.99 1.64
N LYS A 126 -5.33 19.41 2.84
CA LYS A 126 -4.66 19.94 4.05
C LYS A 126 -3.14 19.96 3.87
N SER A 127 -2.55 18.88 3.37
CA SER A 127 -1.10 18.77 3.12
C SER A 127 -0.60 19.80 2.09
N LYS A 128 -1.31 19.97 0.97
CA LYS A 128 -0.96 21.01 -0.04
C LYS A 128 -1.04 22.43 0.50
N LYS A 129 -2.00 22.71 1.39
CA LYS A 129 -2.13 24.03 2.04
C LYS A 129 -0.99 24.29 3.02
N LEU A 130 -0.50 23.26 3.71
CA LEU A 130 0.62 23.34 4.64
C LEU A 130 1.94 23.61 3.89
N ARG A 131 2.22 22.87 2.81
CA ARG A 131 3.44 23.04 1.99
C ARG A 131 3.52 24.38 1.23
N ARG A 132 2.40 25.08 1.02
CA ARG A 132 2.37 26.41 0.39
C ARG A 132 2.62 27.56 1.38
N ARG A 133 2.73 27.28 2.67
CA ARG A 133 2.88 28.27 3.76
C ARG A 133 4.24 28.22 4.46
N SER A 134 5.09 27.26 4.11
CA SER A 134 6.50 27.15 4.52
C SER A 134 7.39 27.63 3.39
#